data_AF-A0A4Z0JCR1-F1
#
_entry.id   AF-A0A4Z0JCR1-F1
#
_cell.length_a   1.000
_cell.length_b   1.000
_cell.length_c   1.000
_cell.angle_alpha   90.00
_cell.angle_beta   90.00
_cell.angle_gamma   90.00
#
_symmetry.space_group_name_H-M   'P 1'
#
loop_
_entity.id
_entity.type
_entity.pdbx_description
1 polymer ?
#
loop_
_entity_poly.entity_id
_entity_poly.type
_entity_poly.pdbx_seq_one_letter_code
_entity_poly.pdbx_strand_id
1 'polypeptide(L)'
;MGIFAAILFVSSLISPLFPATFPVPTPVIGLVILYILLATHIVKLRNVEKFGDFMISLIAFLFVPSGIQLAASLDILKAQGVQLVVVILIATIVLLVVVAYTTAGFIWLRKNVFHRDVNVEE
;
A
#
# COMPACT_ATOMS: atom_id res chain seq x y z
N MET A 1 -18.16 -3.27 -7.11
CA MET A 1 -17.65 -4.57 -7.63
C MET A 1 -17.21 -4.50 -9.08
N GLY A 2 -18.08 -4.14 -10.04
CA GLY A 2 -17.74 -4.15 -11.47
C GLY A 2 -16.49 -3.36 -11.87
N ILE A 3 -16.25 -2.21 -11.21
CA ILE A 3 -15.04 -1.39 -11.43
C ILE A 3 -13.77 -2.15 -11.05
N PHE A 4 -13.74 -2.77 -9.86
CA PHE A 4 -12.58 -3.56 -9.40
C PHE A 4 -12.34 -4.77 -10.30
N ALA A 5 -13.40 -5.48 -10.71
CA ALA A 5 -13.29 -6.62 -11.61
C ALA A 5 -12.74 -6.21 -12.98
N ALA A 6 -13.22 -5.10 -13.56
CA ALA A 6 -12.72 -4.59 -14.83
C ALA A 6 -11.24 -4.17 -14.73
N ILE A 7 -10.86 -3.47 -13.66
CA ILE A 7 -9.47 -3.05 -13.45
C ILE A 7 -8.55 -4.25 -13.26
N LEU A 8 -8.95 -5.24 -12.45
CA LEU A 8 -8.16 -6.47 -12.26
C LEU A 8 -8.07 -7.30 -13.53
N PHE A 9 -9.14 -7.36 -14.33
CA PHE A 9 -9.12 -8.02 -15.63
C PHE A 9 -8.11 -7.36 -16.57
N VAL A 10 -8.18 -6.03 -16.73
CA VAL A 10 -7.20 -5.27 -17.52
C VAL A 10 -5.79 -5.45 -16.98
N SER A 11 -5.60 -5.40 -15.66
CA SER A 11 -4.31 -5.61 -15.00
C SER A 11 -3.76 -7.01 -15.25
N SER A 12 -4.63 -8.01 -15.31
CA SER A 12 -4.26 -9.40 -15.58
C SER A 12 -3.77 -9.60 -17.02
N LEU A 13 -4.28 -8.80 -17.97
CA LEU A 13 -3.79 -8.79 -19.34
C LEU A 13 -2.44 -8.07 -19.46
N ILE A 14 -2.20 -7.08 -18.61
CA ILE A 14 -0.96 -6.29 -18.61
C ILE A 14 0.18 -7.01 -17.86
N SER A 15 -0.13 -7.71 -16.77
CA SER A 15 0.83 -8.45 -15.94
C SER A 15 1.83 -9.32 -16.74
N PRO A 16 1.40 -10.16 -17.71
CA PRO A 16 2.32 -10.97 -18.50
C PRO A 16 3.16 -10.19 -19.53
N LEU A 17 2.87 -8.91 -19.78
CA LEU A 17 3.68 -8.05 -20.65
C LEU A 17 4.96 -7.56 -19.95
N PHE A 18 5.02 -7.65 -18.62
CA PHE A 18 6.23 -7.30 -17.88
C PHE A 18 7.33 -8.36 -18.10
N PRO A 19 8.62 -7.95 -18.13
CA PRO A 19 9.72 -8.89 -18.26
C PRO A 19 9.69 -9.95 -17.16
N ALA A 20 10.06 -11.20 -17.50
CA ALA A 20 10.16 -12.29 -16.53
C ALA A 20 11.15 -11.99 -15.37
N THR A 21 12.08 -11.06 -15.59
CA THR A 21 13.02 -10.57 -14.57
C THR A 21 12.39 -9.62 -13.55
N PHE A 22 11.22 -9.05 -13.85
CA PHE A 22 10.48 -8.15 -12.95
C PHE A 22 8.97 -8.44 -13.00
N PRO A 23 8.53 -9.56 -12.38
CA PRO A 23 7.12 -9.91 -12.34
C PRO A 23 6.37 -8.93 -11.42
N VAL A 24 5.50 -8.10 -12.01
CA VAL A 24 4.65 -7.19 -11.24
C VAL A 24 3.33 -7.89 -10.90
N PRO A 25 2.95 -8.01 -9.62
CA PRO A 25 1.68 -8.64 -9.27
C PRO A 25 0.49 -7.87 -9.85
N THR A 26 -0.48 -8.62 -10.38
CA THR A 26 -1.71 -8.06 -10.96
C THR A 26 -2.41 -7.02 -10.06
N PRO A 27 -2.55 -7.20 -8.73
CA PRO A 27 -3.17 -6.20 -7.87
C PRO A 27 -2.40 -4.89 -7.77
N VAL A 28 -1.07 -4.91 -7.90
CA VAL A 28 -0.22 -3.70 -7.85
C VAL A 28 -0.47 -2.85 -9.08
N ILE A 29 -0.55 -3.47 -10.26
CA ILE A 29 -0.91 -2.80 -11.51
C ILE A 29 -2.33 -2.20 -11.38
N GLY A 30 -3.26 -2.98 -10.82
CA GLY A 30 -4.63 -2.53 -10.60
C GLY A 30 -4.74 -1.33 -9.67
N LEU A 31 -3.91 -1.25 -8.63
CA LEU A 31 -3.84 -0.10 -7.73
C LEU A 31 -3.40 1.17 -8.49
N VAL A 32 -2.36 1.06 -9.32
CA VAL A 32 -1.85 2.20 -10.11
C VAL A 32 -2.92 2.67 -11.11
N ILE A 33 -3.57 1.75 -11.82
CA ILE A 33 -4.65 2.07 -12.77
C ILE A 33 -5.81 2.75 -12.04
N LEU A 34 -6.26 2.18 -10.91
CA LEU A 34 -7.35 2.75 -10.13
C LEU A 34 -7.00 4.16 -9.64
N TYR A 35 -5.78 4.36 -9.16
CA TYR A 35 -5.30 5.69 -8.76
C TYR A 35 -5.36 6.70 -9.90
N ILE A 36 -4.88 6.35 -11.10
CA ILE A 36 -4.94 7.24 -12.27
C ILE A 36 -6.39 7.56 -12.65
N LEU A 37 -7.29 6.57 -12.61
CA LEU A 37 -8.71 6.76 -12.90
C LEU A 37 -9.41 7.67 -11.88
N LEU A 38 -9.00 7.63 -10.60
CA LEU A 38 -9.47 8.53 -9.57
C LEU A 38 -8.89 9.95 -9.76
N ALA A 39 -7.59 10.07 -10.02
CA ALA A 39 -6.91 11.35 -10.24
C ALA A 39 -7.48 12.10 -11.46
N THR A 40 -7.81 11.37 -12.53
CA THR A 40 -8.45 11.91 -13.75
C THR A 40 -9.97 12.09 -13.60
N HIS A 41 -10.55 11.76 -12.44
CA HIS A 41 -11.98 11.87 -12.15
C HIS A 41 -12.92 11.04 -13.06
N ILE A 42 -12.37 10.10 -13.85
CA ILE A 42 -13.15 9.15 -14.65
C ILE A 42 -13.96 8.23 -13.72
N VAL A 43 -13.33 7.80 -12.63
CA VAL A 43 -13.97 7.04 -11.56
C VAL A 43 -14.13 7.94 -10.34
N LYS A 44 -15.37 8.13 -9.90
CA LYS A 44 -15.68 8.90 -8.68
C LYS A 44 -15.34 8.08 -7.44
N LEU A 45 -14.80 8.74 -6.41
CA LEU A 45 -14.44 8.10 -5.12
C LEU A 45 -15.61 7.31 -4.50
N ARG A 46 -16.82 7.88 -4.53
CA ARG A 46 -18.06 7.24 -4.04
C ARG A 46 -18.32 5.85 -4.65
N ASN A 47 -17.85 5.59 -5.86
CA ASN A 47 -18.06 4.32 -6.54
C ASN A 47 -17.18 3.18 -5.98
N VAL A 48 -16.09 3.53 -5.29
CA VAL A 48 -15.08 2.58 -4.78
C VAL A 48 -14.98 2.58 -3.26
N GLU A 49 -15.28 3.72 -2.62
CA GLU A 49 -15.23 3.95 -1.17
C GLU A 49 -15.98 2.89 -0.37
N LYS A 50 -17.27 2.67 -0.66
CA LYS A 50 -18.10 1.69 0.07
C LYS A 50 -17.51 0.28 0.08
N PHE A 51 -16.86 -0.15 -1.01
CA PHE A 51 -16.23 -1.46 -1.06
C PHE A 51 -14.85 -1.46 -0.40
N GLY A 52 -14.08 -0.38 -0.55
CA GLY A 52 -12.83 -0.18 0.17
C GLY A 52 -13.02 -0.25 1.68
N ASP A 53 -14.00 0.47 2.22
CA ASP A 53 -14.32 0.49 3.65
C ASP A 53 -14.74 -0.89 4.15
N PHE A 54 -15.51 -1.64 3.34
CA PHE A 54 -15.86 -3.01 3.66
C PHE A 54 -14.64 -3.93 3.73
N MET A 55 -13.70 -3.80 2.79
CA MET A 55 -12.43 -4.56 2.83
C MET A 55 -11.58 -4.18 4.04
N ILE A 56 -11.50 -2.89 4.37
CA ILE A 56 -10.77 -2.39 5.55
C ILE A 56 -11.39 -2.96 6.83
N SER A 57 -12.72 -2.99 6.94
CA SER A 57 -13.44 -3.60 8.06
C SER A 57 -13.11 -5.10 8.24
N LEU A 58 -12.81 -5.80 7.14
CA LEU A 58 -12.42 -7.20 7.15
C LEU A 58 -10.92 -7.43 7.42
N ILE A 59 -10.06 -6.40 7.47
CA ILE A 59 -8.61 -6.57 7.67
C ILE A 59 -8.31 -7.35 8.96
N ALA A 60 -8.95 -6.99 10.08
CA ALA A 60 -8.78 -7.69 11.35
C ALA A 60 -9.17 -9.18 11.26
N PHE A 61 -10.24 -9.48 10.52
CA PHE A 61 -10.68 -10.85 10.26
C PHE A 61 -9.66 -11.60 9.37
N LEU A 62 -9.12 -10.97 8.33
CA LEU A 62 -8.09 -11.55 7.46
C LEU A 62 -6.75 -11.81 8.20
N PHE A 63 -6.49 -11.09 9.30
CA PHE A 63 -5.34 -11.36 10.16
C PHE A 63 -5.50 -12.63 11.01
N VAL A 64 -6.73 -13.10 11.29
CA VAL A 64 -6.95 -14.29 12.12
C VAL A 64 -6.34 -15.55 11.49
N PRO A 65 -6.61 -15.91 10.22
CA PRO A 65 -5.95 -17.05 9.56
C PRO A 65 -4.42 -16.91 9.52
N SER A 66 -3.93 -15.70 9.23
CA SER A 66 -2.50 -15.41 9.18
C SER A 66 -1.84 -15.61 10.56
N GLY A 67 -2.50 -15.21 11.65
CA GLY A 67 -2.03 -15.42 13.02
C GLY A 67 -2.05 -16.89 13.45
N ILE A 68 -3.09 -17.63 13.06
CA ILE A 68 -3.18 -19.08 13.34
C ILE A 68 -2.03 -19.84 12.67
N GLN A 69 -1.65 -19.46 11.45
CA GLN A 69 -0.49 -20.05 10.76
C GLN A 69 0.83 -19.82 11.51
N LEU A 70 0.99 -18.66 12.15
CA LEU A 70 2.15 -18.36 12.99
C LEU A 70 2.12 -19.19 14.29
N ALA A 71 0.93 -19.39 14.87
CA ALA A 71 0.73 -20.24 16.06
C ALA A 71 0.94 -21.73 15.75
N ALA A 72 0.82 -22.17 14.50
CA ALA A 72 1.25 -23.51 14.08
C ALA A 72 2.79 -23.63 13.98
N SER A 73 3.51 -22.51 13.96
CA SER A 73 4.96 -22.43 13.76
C SER A 73 5.68 -21.88 15.01
N LEU A 74 5.22 -22.25 16.21
CA LEU A 74 5.71 -21.67 17.49
C LEU A 74 7.18 -21.96 17.78
N ASP A 75 7.75 -23.03 17.26
CA ASP A 75 9.16 -23.36 17.48
C ASP A 75 10.10 -22.31 16.85
N ILE A 76 9.72 -21.78 15.69
CA ILE A 76 10.45 -20.69 15.03
C ILE A 76 10.33 -19.40 15.84
N LEU A 77 9.12 -19.11 16.36
CA LEU A 77 8.90 -17.95 17.22
C LEU A 77 9.66 -18.05 18.55
N LYS A 78 9.83 -19.26 19.12
CA LYS A 78 10.66 -19.43 20.32
C LYS A 78 12.13 -19.20 20.04
N ALA A 79 12.64 -19.67 18.90
CA ALA A 79 14.04 -19.53 18.54
C ALA A 79 14.40 -18.10 18.08
N GLN A 80 13.51 -17.43 17.35
CA GLN A 80 13.80 -16.17 16.65
C GLN A 80 12.82 -15.04 16.97
N GLY A 81 11.87 -15.22 17.87
CA GLY A 81 10.81 -14.23 18.14
C GLY A 81 11.33 -12.89 18.63
N VAL A 82 12.35 -12.90 19.50
CA VAL A 82 12.99 -11.66 19.96
C VAL A 82 13.67 -10.93 18.79
N GLN A 83 14.37 -11.67 17.92
CA GLN A 83 15.01 -11.11 16.74
C GLN A 83 13.97 -10.51 15.78
N LEU A 84 12.84 -11.19 15.56
CA LEU A 84 11.73 -10.69 14.74
C LEU A 84 11.16 -9.38 15.29
N VAL A 85 10.88 -9.31 16.61
CA VAL A 85 10.35 -8.09 17.24
C VAL A 85 11.33 -6.92 17.08
N VAL A 86 12.62 -7.16 17.33
CA VAL A 86 13.66 -6.13 17.18
C VAL A 86 13.74 -5.65 15.73
N VAL A 87 13.74 -6.58 14.77
CA VAL A 87 13.77 -6.23 13.32
C VAL A 87 12.53 -5.44 12.92
N ILE A 88 11.33 -5.83 13.38
CA ILE A 88 10.08 -5.12 13.08
C ILE A 88 10.12 -3.70 13.66
N LEU A 89 10.56 -3.52 14.90
CA LEU A 89 10.67 -2.21 15.53
C LEU A 89 11.66 -1.32 14.78
N ILE A 90 12.86 -1.82 14.49
CA ILE A 90 13.88 -1.07 13.76
C ILE A 90 13.37 -0.72 12.35
N ALA A 91 12.81 -1.68 11.61
CA ALA A 91 12.27 -1.43 10.28
C ALA A 91 11.15 -0.39 10.29
N THR A 92 10.28 -0.42 11.31
CA THR A 92 9.21 0.57 11.49
C THR A 92 9.78 1.96 11.74
N ILE A 93 10.76 2.10 12.64
CA ILE A 93 11.43 3.38 12.93
C ILE A 93 12.12 3.91 11.66
N VAL A 94 12.88 3.07 10.96
CA VAL A 94 13.57 3.45 9.72
C VAL A 94 12.56 3.90 8.66
N LEU A 95 11.46 3.16 8.49
CA LEU A 95 10.39 3.54 7.56
C LEU A 95 9.81 4.91 7.91
N LEU A 96 9.48 5.17 9.18
CA LEU A 96 8.94 6.46 9.63
C LEU A 96 9.94 7.60 9.39
N VAL A 97 11.22 7.37 9.69
CA VAL A 97 12.30 8.34 9.46
C VAL A 97 12.42 8.68 7.96
N VAL A 98 12.46 7.66 7.10
CA VAL A 98 12.55 7.84 5.64
C VAL A 98 11.33 8.60 5.11
N VAL A 99 10.13 8.25 5.55
CA VAL A 99 8.89 8.96 5.16
C VAL A 99 8.91 10.42 5.60
N ALA A 100 9.33 10.70 6.85
CA ALA A 100 9.42 12.05 7.38
C ALA A 100 10.42 12.91 6.58
N TYR A 101 11.65 12.41 6.35
CA TYR A 101 12.66 13.13 5.58
C TYR A 101 12.27 13.30 4.10
N THR A 102 11.65 12.29 3.49
CA THR A 102 11.19 12.39 2.09
C THR A 102 10.11 13.47 1.96
N THR A 103 9.16 13.51 2.90
CA THR A 103 8.08 14.50 2.90
C THR A 103 8.63 15.90 3.19
N ALA A 104 9.53 16.05 4.17
CA ALA A 104 10.20 17.31 4.46
C ALA A 104 11.02 17.82 3.27
N GLY A 105 11.74 16.93 2.58
CA GLY A 105 12.49 17.24 1.36
C GLY A 105 11.58 17.71 0.22
N PHE A 106 10.44 17.05 0.02
CA PHE A 106 9.45 17.46 -0.99
C PHE A 106 8.85 18.84 -0.68
N ILE A 107 8.51 19.10 0.59
CA ILE A 107 8.02 20.41 1.05
C ILE A 107 9.09 21.49 0.85
N TRP A 108 10.34 21.22 1.24
CA TRP A 108 11.46 22.14 1.05
C TRP A 108 11.70 22.44 -0.44
N LEU A 109 11.69 21.42 -1.30
CA LEU A 109 11.85 21.56 -2.74
C LEU A 109 10.74 22.43 -3.34
N ARG A 110 9.48 22.19 -2.93
CA ARG A 110 8.33 22.99 -3.36
C ARG A 110 8.46 24.45 -2.90
N LYS A 111 8.92 24.70 -1.68
CA LYS A 111 9.12 26.05 -1.16
C LYS A 111 10.22 26.80 -1.91
N ASN A 112 11.36 26.16 -2.15
CA ASN A 112 12.55 26.80 -2.72
C ASN A 112 12.49 26.95 -4.26
N VAL A 113 11.82 26.04 -4.96
CA VAL A 113 11.74 26.05 -6.43
C VAL A 113 10.42 26.63 -6.93
N PHE A 114 9.30 26.38 -6.24
CA PHE A 114 7.96 26.69 -6.73
C PHE A 114 7.26 27.90 -6.08
N HIS A 115 7.89 28.61 -5.13
CA HIS A 115 7.37 29.83 -4.47
C HIS A 115 5.85 29.79 -4.15
N ARG A 116 5.31 28.61 -3.79
CA ARG A 116 3.91 28.45 -3.39
C ARG A 116 3.88 28.33 -1.88
N ASP A 117 3.12 29.20 -1.23
CA ASP A 117 2.89 29.15 0.21
C ASP A 117 2.35 27.77 0.59
N VAL A 118 3.10 27.09 1.44
CA VAL A 118 2.72 25.81 2.02
C VAL A 118 1.94 26.12 3.28
N ASN A 119 0.78 26.76 3.14
CA ASN A 119 -0.17 26.85 4.23
C ASN A 119 -0.99 25.56 4.20
N VAL A 120 -0.69 24.65 5.14
CA VAL A 120 -1.56 23.51 5.42
C VAL A 120 -2.71 24.13 6.21
N GLU A 121 -3.80 24.47 5.54
CA GLU A 121 -5.02 24.89 6.24
C GLU A 121 -5.45 23.71 7.13
N GLU A 122 -5.42 23.94 8.44
CA GLU A 122 -5.82 22.98 9.48
C GLU A 122 -7.32 22.65 9.42
#